data_AF-A0A239H6H9-F1
#
_entry.id   AF-A0A239H6H9-F1
#
_cell.length_a   1.000
_cell.length_b   1.000
_cell.length_c   1.000
_cell.angle_alpha   90.00
_cell.angle_beta   90.00
_cell.angle_gamma   90.00
#
_symmetry.space_group_name_H-M   'P 1'
#
loop_
_entity.id
_entity.type
_entity.pdbx_description
1 polymer ?
#
loop_
_entity_poly.entity_id
_entity_poly.type
_entity_poly.pdbx_seq_one_letter_code
_entity_poly.pdbx_strand_id
1 'polypeptide(L)'
;MKETDLDDISKYIIDQELYKNPDLDSWLLAQKLEMEEEELLVAIKNKTGKPFKQVINEIRVKRLVRNLDKTILFQKPGYYYKLSGFKSRTPFERMFKKETGMTLSEYIRKLKSINQKIKY
;
A
#
# COMPACT_ATOMS: atom_id res chain seq x y z
N MET A 1 -0.75 2.20 -29.62
CA MET A 1 -0.94 1.78 -28.22
C MET A 1 -1.06 3.03 -27.37
N LYS A 2 -2.06 3.13 -26.50
CA LYS A 2 -2.10 4.19 -25.49
C LYS A 2 -0.94 3.93 -24.54
N GLU A 3 -0.08 4.92 -24.35
CA GLU A 3 0.98 4.88 -23.36
C GLU A 3 0.29 4.97 -21.98
N THR A 4 -0.02 3.83 -21.37
CA THR A 4 -0.61 3.79 -20.03
C THR A 4 0.45 4.25 -19.03
N ASP A 5 0.30 5.45 -18.49
CA ASP A 5 1.26 5.99 -17.54
C ASP A 5 1.12 5.30 -16.16
N LEU A 6 2.21 5.16 -15.41
CA LEU A 6 2.22 4.59 -14.06
C LEU A 6 1.23 5.30 -13.11
N ASP A 7 0.99 6.58 -13.35
CA ASP A 7 0.07 7.36 -12.52
C ASP A 7 -1.36 6.84 -12.73
N ASP A 8 -1.72 6.45 -13.95
CA ASP A 8 -2.99 5.79 -14.27
C ASP A 8 -3.06 4.38 -13.66
N ILE A 9 -1.97 3.61 -13.73
CA ILE A 9 -1.90 2.28 -13.09
C ILE A 9 -2.08 2.38 -11.58
N SER A 10 -1.35 3.30 -10.94
CA SER A 10 -1.41 3.52 -9.49
C SER A 10 -2.79 4.02 -9.07
N LYS A 11 -3.39 4.92 -9.85
CA LYS A 11 -4.75 5.39 -9.66
C LYS A 11 -5.76 4.25 -9.76
N TYR A 12 -5.69 3.44 -10.81
CA TYR A 12 -6.56 2.29 -11.00
C TYR A 12 -6.47 1.29 -9.84
N ILE A 13 -5.26 0.95 -9.39
CA ILE A 13 -5.03 0.09 -8.22
C ILE A 13 -5.72 0.65 -6.96
N ILE A 14 -5.65 1.97 -6.76
CA ILE A 14 -6.22 2.64 -5.58
C ILE A 14 -7.74 2.71 -5.67
N ASP A 15 -8.28 3.14 -6.82
CA ASP A 15 -9.70 3.37 -7.04
C ASP A 15 -10.49 2.05 -7.00
N GLN A 16 -9.92 0.98 -7.54
CA GLN A 16 -10.50 -0.37 -7.49
C GLN A 16 -10.11 -1.14 -6.21
N GLU A 17 -9.41 -0.48 -5.28
CA GLU A 17 -8.90 -1.07 -4.03
C GLU A 17 -8.12 -2.39 -4.21
N LEU A 18 -7.53 -2.65 -5.38
CA LEU A 18 -6.84 -3.90 -5.70
C LEU A 18 -5.68 -4.17 -4.74
N TYR A 19 -5.08 -3.12 -4.20
CA TYR A 19 -4.01 -3.22 -3.19
C TYR A 19 -4.45 -4.00 -1.94
N LYS A 20 -5.75 -4.08 -1.63
CA LYS A 20 -6.27 -4.88 -0.51
C LYS A 20 -6.28 -6.38 -0.81
N ASN A 21 -6.22 -6.79 -2.07
CA ASN A 21 -6.17 -8.20 -2.43
C ASN A 21 -4.77 -8.76 -2.09
N PRO A 22 -4.65 -9.74 -1.17
CA PRO A 22 -3.37 -10.35 -0.83
C PRO A 22 -2.75 -11.14 -1.98
N ASP A 23 -3.56 -11.60 -2.93
CA ASP A 23 -3.17 -12.38 -4.09
C ASP A 23 -2.94 -11.52 -5.35
N LEU A 24 -2.92 -10.19 -5.21
CA LEU A 24 -2.55 -9.31 -6.31
C LEU A 24 -1.10 -9.56 -6.74
N ASP A 25 -0.94 -10.09 -7.95
CA ASP A 25 0.30 -10.20 -8.70
C ASP A 25 0.24 -9.39 -10.01
N SER A 26 1.33 -9.38 -10.77
CA SER A 26 1.44 -8.65 -12.03
C SER A 26 0.49 -9.19 -13.09
N TRP A 27 0.37 -10.51 -13.21
CA TRP A 27 -0.56 -11.16 -14.11
C TRP A 27 -2.01 -10.71 -13.87
N LEU A 28 -2.50 -10.79 -12.62
CA LEU A 28 -3.85 -10.38 -12.27
C LEU A 28 -4.10 -8.89 -12.54
N LEU A 29 -3.11 -8.04 -12.32
CA LEU A 29 -3.24 -6.62 -12.65
C LEU A 29 -3.29 -6.39 -14.16
N ALA A 30 -2.44 -7.08 -14.93
CA ALA A 30 -2.39 -6.98 -16.38
C ALA A 30 -3.73 -7.39 -17.01
N GLN A 31 -4.32 -8.50 -16.54
CA GLN A 31 -5.66 -8.94 -16.96
C GLN A 31 -6.74 -7.89 -16.67
N LYS A 32 -6.67 -7.21 -15.52
CA LYS A 32 -7.62 -6.15 -15.15
C LYS A 32 -7.46 -4.86 -15.97
N LEU A 33 -6.25 -4.60 -16.45
CA LEU A 33 -5.93 -3.45 -17.29
C LEU A 33 -6.07 -3.73 -18.79
N GLU A 34 -6.41 -4.98 -19.17
CA GLU A 34 -6.43 -5.44 -20.56
C GLU A 34 -5.08 -5.18 -21.26
N MET A 35 -3.98 -5.50 -20.56
CA MET A 35 -2.60 -5.32 -21.01
C MET A 35 -1.81 -6.62 -20.91
N GLU A 36 -0.70 -6.70 -21.65
CA GLU A 36 0.26 -7.78 -21.48
C GLU A 36 1.05 -7.61 -20.17
N GLU A 37 1.33 -8.72 -19.47
CA GLU A 37 2.04 -8.69 -18.18
C GLU A 37 3.45 -8.11 -18.32
N GLU A 38 4.14 -8.41 -19.43
CA GLU A 38 5.48 -7.90 -19.71
C GLU A 38 5.47 -6.37 -19.90
N GLU A 39 4.51 -5.83 -20.65
CA GLU A 39 4.35 -4.39 -20.83
C GLU A 39 4.13 -3.68 -19.49
N LEU A 40 3.29 -4.25 -18.62
CA LEU A 40 3.05 -3.75 -17.27
C LEU A 40 4.34 -3.73 -16.44
N LEU A 41 5.10 -4.83 -16.44
CA LEU A 41 6.34 -4.95 -15.67
C LEU A 41 7.40 -3.97 -16.17
N VAL A 42 7.54 -3.82 -17.50
CA VAL A 42 8.46 -2.86 -18.12
C VAL A 42 8.07 -1.43 -17.77
N ALA A 43 6.79 -1.06 -17.92
CA ALA A 43 6.30 0.28 -17.58
C ALA A 43 6.59 0.63 -16.10
N ILE A 44 6.28 -0.29 -15.20
CA ILE A 44 6.54 -0.09 -13.76
C ILE A 44 8.03 0.02 -13.47
N LYS A 45 8.84 -0.87 -14.02
CA LYS A 45 10.29 -0.87 -13.79
C LYS A 45 10.93 0.40 -14.35
N ASN A 46 10.57 0.83 -15.55
CA ASN A 46 11.13 2.02 -16.20
C ASN A 46 10.80 3.30 -15.41
N LYS A 47 9.57 3.45 -14.92
CA LYS A 47 9.17 4.66 -14.19
C LYS A 47 9.58 4.66 -12.71
N THR A 48 9.67 3.51 -12.06
CA THR A 48 9.98 3.44 -10.61
C THR A 48 11.38 2.97 -10.26
N GLY A 49 12.06 2.28 -11.17
CA GLY A 49 13.29 1.52 -10.90
C GLY A 49 13.09 0.31 -9.97
N LYS A 50 11.84 -0.04 -9.63
CA LYS A 50 11.51 -1.02 -8.58
C LYS A 50 10.75 -2.23 -9.16
N PRO A 51 10.85 -3.40 -8.53
CA PRO A 51 10.01 -4.54 -8.89
C PRO A 51 8.54 -4.30 -8.51
N PHE A 52 7.61 -4.85 -9.30
CA PHE A 52 6.15 -4.77 -9.09
C PHE A 52 5.74 -4.95 -7.62
N LYS A 53 6.20 -6.04 -6.99
CA LYS A 53 5.86 -6.38 -5.60
C LYS A 53 6.26 -5.28 -4.61
N GLN A 54 7.36 -4.58 -4.86
CA GLN A 54 7.75 -3.46 -4.02
C GLN A 54 6.79 -2.28 -4.20
N VAL A 55 6.43 -1.95 -5.45
CA VAL A 55 5.49 -0.86 -5.75
C VAL A 55 4.13 -1.10 -5.09
N ILE A 56 3.57 -2.31 -5.21
CA ILE A 56 2.30 -2.66 -4.54
C ILE A 56 2.41 -2.52 -3.02
N ASN A 57 3.49 -3.02 -2.42
CA ASN A 57 3.67 -2.92 -0.97
C ASN A 57 3.84 -1.47 -0.49
N GLU A 58 4.49 -0.60 -1.27
CA GLU A 58 4.58 0.83 -1.00
C GLU A 58 3.18 1.48 -1.07
N ILE A 59 2.38 1.17 -2.10
CA ILE A 59 0.98 1.64 -2.21
C ILE A 59 0.18 1.19 -0.97
N ARG A 60 0.24 -0.09 -0.60
CA ARG A 60 -0.46 -0.66 0.56
C ARG A 60 -0.15 0.10 1.85
N VAL A 61 1.14 0.34 2.12
CA VAL A 61 1.56 1.06 3.34
C VAL A 61 1.15 2.54 3.28
N LYS A 62 1.35 3.23 2.15
CA LYS A 62 0.94 4.64 2.00
C LYS A 62 -0.57 4.81 2.19
N ARG A 63 -1.39 3.89 1.69
CA ARG A 63 -2.84 3.88 1.92
C ARG A 63 -3.19 3.63 3.38
N LEU A 64 -2.52 2.68 4.04
CA LEU A 64 -2.72 2.46 5.47
C LEU A 64 -2.40 3.71 6.30
N VAL A 65 -1.25 4.34 6.06
CA VAL A 65 -0.80 5.57 6.73
C VAL A 65 -1.86 6.67 6.59
N ARG A 66 -2.30 6.94 5.35
CA ARG A 66 -3.37 7.93 5.09
C ARG A 66 -4.68 7.62 5.83
N ASN A 67 -5.02 6.34 6.01
CA ASN A 67 -6.21 5.94 6.76
C ASN A 67 -6.01 6.09 8.27
N LEU A 68 -4.83 5.78 8.79
CA LEU A 68 -4.47 5.93 10.20
C LEU A 68 -4.47 7.41 10.62
N ASP A 69 -3.91 8.29 9.79
CA ASP A 69 -3.87 9.74 10.04
C ASP A 69 -5.26 10.38 10.18
N LYS A 70 -6.27 9.77 9.56
CA LYS A 70 -7.67 10.24 9.60
C LYS A 70 -8.51 9.56 10.68
N THR A 71 -7.94 8.57 11.37
CA THR A 71 -8.67 7.70 12.30
C THR A 71 -8.40 8.11 13.74
N ILE A 72 -9.46 8.09 14.56
CA ILE A 72 -9.37 8.25 16.01
C ILE A 72 -9.54 6.92 16.78
N LEU A 73 -10.13 5.91 16.13
CA LEU A 73 -10.38 4.57 16.68
C LEU A 73 -9.45 3.53 16.05
N PHE A 74 -8.47 3.06 16.81
CA PHE A 74 -7.46 2.12 16.31
C PHE A 74 -7.83 0.67 16.65
N GLN A 75 -7.76 -0.20 15.64
CA GLN A 75 -7.78 -1.66 15.82
C GLN A 75 -6.51 -2.16 16.50
N LYS A 76 -6.48 -3.44 16.92
CA LYS A 76 -5.24 -4.05 17.42
C LYS A 76 -4.19 -4.07 16.29
N PRO A 77 -2.91 -3.71 16.55
CA PRO A 77 -1.86 -3.64 15.53
C PRO A 77 -1.75 -4.89 14.63
N GLY A 78 -1.98 -6.07 15.23
CA GLY A 78 -1.90 -7.35 14.53
C GLY A 78 -2.96 -7.61 13.44
N TYR A 79 -3.95 -6.74 13.23
CA TYR A 79 -4.93 -6.86 12.14
C TYR A 79 -4.57 -6.06 10.88
N TYR A 80 -3.72 -5.04 11.00
CA TYR A 80 -3.50 -4.10 9.91
C TYR A 80 -2.75 -4.69 8.72
N TYR A 81 -1.97 -5.76 8.91
CA TYR A 81 -1.35 -6.46 7.79
C TYR A 81 -2.41 -7.01 6.83
N LYS A 82 -3.48 -7.63 7.36
CA LYS A 82 -4.60 -8.15 6.57
C LYS A 82 -5.39 -7.02 5.91
N LEU A 83 -5.73 -5.98 6.67
CA LEU A 83 -6.47 -4.80 6.16
C LEU A 83 -5.73 -4.08 5.04
N SER A 84 -4.40 -4.16 5.03
CA SER A 84 -3.55 -3.55 4.02
C SER A 84 -3.21 -4.51 2.87
N GLY A 85 -3.82 -5.69 2.81
CA GLY A 85 -3.60 -6.66 1.73
C GLY A 85 -2.27 -7.41 1.79
N PHE A 86 -1.61 -7.50 2.95
CA PHE A 86 -0.43 -8.37 3.10
C PHE A 86 -0.84 -9.79 3.50
N LYS A 87 -0.17 -10.80 2.92
CA LYS A 87 -0.34 -12.20 3.29
C LYS A 87 0.14 -12.51 4.71
N SER A 88 1.15 -11.79 5.21
CA SER A 88 1.75 -12.04 6.53
C SER A 88 2.30 -10.78 7.19
N ARG A 89 2.59 -10.88 8.50
CA ARG A 89 3.06 -9.76 9.34
C ARG A 89 4.49 -9.32 9.01
N THR A 90 5.42 -10.26 8.78
CA THR A 90 6.84 -9.92 8.63
C THR A 90 7.12 -9.00 7.44
N PRO A 91 6.59 -9.25 6.21
CA PRO A 91 6.79 -8.33 5.09
C PRO A 91 6.09 -6.99 5.32
N PHE A 92 4.93 -7.00 5.97
CA PHE A 92 4.20 -5.80 6.34
C PHE A 92 5.00 -4.91 7.28
N GLU A 93 5.51 -5.45 8.39
CA GLU A 93 6.26 -4.68 9.38
C GLU A 93 7.56 -4.11 8.80
N ARG A 94 8.27 -4.90 7.98
CA ARG A 94 9.47 -4.43 7.27
C ARG A 94 9.15 -3.26 6.35
N MET A 95 8.09 -3.37 5.55
CA MET A 95 7.71 -2.30 4.63
C MET A 95 7.18 -1.07 5.37
N PHE A 96 6.35 -1.27 6.40
CA PHE A 96 5.82 -0.18 7.20
C PHE A 96 6.94 0.63 7.86
N LYS A 97 7.92 -0.06 8.46
CA LYS A 97 9.08 0.60 9.07
C LYS A 97 9.96 1.29 8.03
N LYS A 98 10.14 0.68 6.84
CA LYS A 98 10.89 1.28 5.74
C LYS A 98 10.27 2.60 5.28
N GLU A 99 8.94 2.63 5.10
CA GLU A 99 8.24 3.82 4.58
C GLU A 99 8.03 4.91 5.64
N THR A 100 7.86 4.54 6.92
CA THR A 100 7.49 5.48 7.99
C THR A 100 8.62 5.80 8.99
N GLY A 101 9.72 5.04 8.95
CA GLY A 101 10.81 5.11 9.91
C GLY A 101 10.52 4.48 11.28
N MET A 102 9.30 4.01 11.54
CA MET A 102 8.88 3.46 12.84
C MET A 102 7.98 2.23 12.70
N THR A 103 7.82 1.47 13.77
CA THR A 103 6.88 0.35 13.78
C THR A 103 5.44 0.84 13.78
N LEU A 104 4.51 0.01 13.31
CA LEU A 104 3.07 0.33 13.36
C LEU A 104 2.60 0.68 14.78
N SER A 105 3.07 -0.06 15.78
CA SER A 105 2.71 0.17 17.18
C SER A 105 3.15 1.55 17.69
N GLU A 106 4.37 1.98 17.33
CA GLU A 106 4.88 3.31 17.65
C GLU A 106 4.10 4.40 16.92
N TYR A 107 3.80 4.17 15.65
CA TYR A 107 3.02 5.09 14.83
C TYR A 107 1.62 5.32 15.41
N ILE A 108 0.91 4.24 15.76
CA ILE A 108 -0.42 4.32 16.41
C ILE A 108 -0.33 5.02 17.78
N ARG A 109 0.72 4.75 18.57
CA ARG A 109 0.92 5.42 19.87
C ARG A 109 1.09 6.92 19.69
N LYS A 110 1.88 7.35 18.70
CA LYS A 110 2.07 8.76 18.33
C LYS A 110 0.72 9.41 17.99
N LEU A 111 -0.07 8.79 17.11
CA LEU A 111 -1.38 9.33 16.73
C LEU A 111 -2.36 9.42 17.92
N LYS A 112 -2.41 8.41 18.78
CA LYS A 112 -3.23 8.45 20.00
C LYS A 112 -2.83 9.61 20.91
N SER A 113 -1.53 9.87 21.08
CA SER A 113 -1.05 10.99 21.89
C SER A 113 -1.46 12.34 21.31
N ILE A 114 -1.39 12.50 19.99
CA ILE A 114 -1.83 13.73 19.30
C ILE A 114 -3.34 13.93 19.49
N ASN A 115 -4.14 12.89 19.25
CA ASN A 115 -5.60 12.97 19.36
C ASN A 115 -6.09 13.23 20.79
N GLN A 116 -5.34 12.82 21.81
CA GLN A 116 -5.64 13.13 23.21
C GLN A 116 -5.36 14.60 23.57
N LYS A 117 -4.39 15.25 22.91
CA LYS A 117 -4.04 16.66 23.16
C LYS A 117 -5.02 17.65 22.55
N ILE A 118 -5.75 17.27 21.50
CA ILE A 118 -6.75 18.11 20.80
C ILE A 118 -8.09 18.14 21.57
N LYS A 119 -8.25 17.32 22.63
CA LYS A 119 -9.51 17.16 23.36
C LYS A 119 -9.74 18.21 24.46
N TYR A 120 -8.94 19.28 24.49
CA TYR A 120 -9.01 20.42 25.42
C TYR A 120 -8.75 21.72 24.65
#